data_AF-A0A6S6VLP8-F1
#
_entry.id   AF-A0A6S6VLP8-F1
#
_cell.length_a   1.000
_cell.length_b   1.000
_cell.length_c   1.000
_cell.angle_alpha   90.00
_cell.angle_beta   90.00
_cell.angle_gamma   90.00
#
_symmetry.space_group_name_H-M   'P 1'
#
loop_
_entity.id
_entity.type
_entity.pdbx_description
1 polymer ?
#
loop_
_entity_poly.entity_id
_entity_poly.type
_entity_poly.pdbx_seq_one_letter_code
_entity_poly.pdbx_strand_id
1 'polypeptide(L)'
;MSESPATEQAPASAPPGAASATQESAPAATNGEATDAPKKLSPAELKKQKQAEKQAKRAQAKSVGGPSNQQPGPAKDGQRQQKDSKQTSKDDKSRPLALRRRPSQPNTPTAKEPEKKSKKEKEPKQTGLFFGHLYSQPKQQSLVGASKDVHPAVLALGLQYSSYAICGSTARMVSMLLVFKTVIEAYQTPPGNSLARHLTSHHLGPQIEFLKSCRPLSTSMGNAIRWLKDIIIKIDPSTPENEAKRDLIEEIDIFIRERVTAADRLICDLAATKIQAGDVVLVYAASSIVEQTIVHAHQSGKPFTVIVVDSKPLFEGKQLARKLANHGITVRYYLITGASHAVKDATKVFLGAHAMMSNGRLYSRVGTALISMLAHSHSLPVIVLCQSVKFTEKVALDSIVGNEVAPAEEILSEAERRDLLPLKPRLSTSKDDKSSPEDAPTDTSDVLKWIDDAKNLHHLQVLYDVTPAQYINMVITEYGSLPPSSVPVVHRLSTNI
;
A
#
# COMPACT_ATOMS: atom_id res chain seq x y z
N MET A 1 -43.33 -22.22 62.64
CA MET A 1 -42.67 -23.53 62.46
C MET A 1 -41.35 -23.22 61.76
N SER A 2 -40.27 -23.01 62.51
CA SER A 2 -39.40 -24.03 63.16
C SER A 2 -38.49 -24.70 62.11
N GLU A 3 -37.16 -24.68 62.20
CA GLU A 3 -36.25 -24.33 63.32
C GLU A 3 -34.89 -23.74 62.86
N SER A 4 -33.99 -23.52 63.82
CA SER A 4 -32.58 -23.08 63.70
C SER A 4 -31.79 -23.66 64.90
N PRO A 5 -30.44 -23.66 64.96
CA PRO A 5 -29.46 -22.94 64.12
C PRO A 5 -28.57 -23.88 63.25
N ALA A 6 -27.24 -24.05 63.29
CA ALA A 6 -26.16 -23.74 64.25
C ALA A 6 -24.79 -23.42 63.59
N THR A 7 -23.87 -22.94 64.44
CA THR A 7 -22.40 -22.78 64.35
C THR A 7 -21.63 -24.10 64.09
N GLU A 8 -20.35 -24.12 63.68
CA GLU A 8 -19.16 -23.63 64.41
C GLU A 8 -18.00 -23.09 63.52
N GLN A 9 -16.82 -22.81 64.08
CA GLN A 9 -15.84 -21.81 63.61
C GLN A 9 -14.42 -22.38 63.31
N ALA A 10 -13.70 -21.74 62.37
CA ALA A 10 -12.29 -21.23 62.44
C ALA A 10 -11.13 -22.13 62.99
N PRO A 11 -9.84 -21.72 62.97
CA PRO A 11 -9.20 -20.52 62.41
C PRO A 11 -8.02 -20.82 61.45
N ALA A 12 -7.21 -19.79 61.15
CA ALA A 12 -6.02 -19.87 60.30
C ALA A 12 -4.69 -19.75 61.08
N SER A 13 -3.59 -20.20 60.48
CA SER A 13 -2.22 -19.80 60.83
C SER A 13 -1.26 -20.02 59.64
N ALA A 14 -0.06 -19.42 59.69
CA ALA A 14 0.87 -19.27 58.56
C ALA A 14 2.29 -19.82 58.91
N PRO A 15 3.35 -19.65 58.09
CA PRO A 15 4.49 -20.57 58.01
C PRO A 15 5.55 -20.41 59.13
N PRO A 16 6.50 -21.35 59.19
CA PRO A 16 7.88 -21.00 58.80
C PRO A 16 8.57 -22.10 57.96
N GLY A 17 9.90 -22.04 57.81
CA GLY A 17 10.71 -23.08 57.14
C GLY A 17 12.17 -23.09 57.59
N ALA A 18 13.06 -23.61 56.72
CA ALA A 18 14.54 -23.71 56.81
C ALA A 18 15.16 -25.04 57.33
N ALA A 19 16.32 -25.38 56.75
CA ALA A 19 17.25 -26.48 57.06
C ALA A 19 16.70 -27.93 56.86
N SER A 20 17.48 -28.97 56.53
CA SER A 20 18.92 -29.15 56.20
C SER A 20 19.03 -30.23 55.07
N ALA A 21 20.17 -30.67 54.51
CA ALA A 21 21.53 -30.80 55.04
C ALA A 21 22.62 -30.80 53.95
N THR A 22 23.87 -30.65 54.40
CA THR A 22 25.11 -30.71 53.63
C THR A 22 25.84 -32.05 53.80
N GLN A 23 26.61 -32.48 52.80
CA GLN A 23 27.84 -33.23 53.05
C GLN A 23 28.89 -32.98 51.96
N GLU A 24 30.15 -32.88 52.37
CA GLU A 24 31.30 -32.59 51.52
C GLU A 24 32.05 -33.87 51.14
N SER A 25 32.78 -33.86 50.01
CA SER A 25 34.22 -34.14 50.03
C SER A 25 34.87 -34.12 48.63
N ALA A 26 36.08 -33.59 48.58
CA ALA A 26 37.15 -33.82 47.61
C ALA A 26 38.47 -33.88 48.41
N PRO A 27 39.58 -34.49 47.96
CA PRO A 27 40.42 -33.82 46.93
C PRO A 27 41.33 -34.73 46.05
N ALA A 28 41.99 -34.10 45.05
CA ALA A 28 43.32 -34.44 44.49
C ALA A 28 43.55 -35.79 43.73
N ALA A 29 44.54 -35.94 42.83
CA ALA A 29 45.27 -35.01 41.94
C ALA A 29 46.15 -35.79 40.91
N THR A 30 46.73 -35.05 39.94
CA THR A 30 47.86 -35.39 38.99
C THR A 30 47.53 -35.96 37.60
N ASN A 31 48.30 -35.47 36.60
CA ASN A 31 48.64 -35.96 35.24
C ASN A 31 47.52 -36.62 34.38
N GLY A 32 47.21 -36.26 33.14
CA GLY A 32 47.77 -35.37 32.11
C GLY A 32 47.00 -35.60 30.78
N GLU A 33 47.32 -35.03 29.61
CA GLU A 33 48.34 -34.03 29.27
C GLU A 33 47.72 -32.91 28.39
N ALA A 34 47.80 -32.97 27.04
CA ALA A 34 47.27 -31.90 26.16
C ALA A 34 46.87 -32.34 24.73
N THR A 35 45.77 -31.77 24.23
CA THR A 35 45.56 -31.40 22.81
C THR A 35 44.83 -30.04 22.77
N ASP A 36 45.15 -29.20 21.78
CA ASP A 36 44.78 -27.77 21.79
C ASP A 36 43.65 -27.43 20.79
N ALA A 37 42.80 -26.46 21.15
CA ALA A 37 41.69 -25.96 20.34
C ALA A 37 41.49 -24.45 20.57
N PRO A 38 41.43 -23.61 19.51
CA PRO A 38 41.73 -22.19 19.62
C PRO A 38 40.63 -21.36 20.31
N LYS A 39 41.03 -20.56 21.30
CA LYS A 39 40.20 -19.53 21.94
C LYS A 39 39.85 -18.41 20.94
N LYS A 40 38.57 -18.02 20.90
CA LYS A 40 38.07 -16.92 20.05
C LYS A 40 38.54 -15.56 20.61
N LEU A 41 39.28 -14.80 19.81
CA LEU A 41 39.72 -13.43 20.11
C LEU A 41 38.55 -12.43 20.13
N SER A 42 38.69 -11.35 20.89
CA SER A 42 37.63 -10.35 21.06
C SER A 42 37.50 -9.38 19.87
N PRO A 43 36.32 -8.75 19.68
CA PRO A 43 36.12 -7.77 18.61
C PRO A 43 37.05 -6.54 18.68
N ALA A 44 37.55 -6.20 19.87
CA ALA A 44 38.48 -5.08 20.06
C ALA A 44 39.87 -5.39 19.48
N GLU A 45 40.36 -6.62 19.65
CA GLU A 45 41.68 -7.07 19.18
C GLU A 45 41.70 -7.19 17.66
N LEU A 46 40.63 -7.74 17.06
CA LEU A 46 40.43 -7.77 15.61
C LEU A 46 40.44 -6.36 14.98
N LYS A 47 39.87 -5.36 15.66
CA LYS A 47 39.91 -3.96 15.21
C LYS A 47 41.32 -3.36 15.28
N LYS A 48 42.08 -3.70 16.33
CA LYS A 48 43.48 -3.26 16.52
C LYS A 48 44.42 -3.90 15.48
N GLN A 49 44.28 -5.19 15.20
CA GLN A 49 45.04 -5.87 14.13
C GLN A 49 44.76 -5.27 12.75
N LYS A 50 43.50 -5.07 12.37
CA LYS A 50 43.14 -4.47 11.06
C LYS A 50 43.63 -3.01 10.90
N GLN A 51 43.83 -2.27 11.99
CA GLN A 51 44.47 -0.95 11.95
C GLN A 51 46.00 -1.05 11.77
N ALA A 52 46.67 -1.96 12.49
CA ALA A 52 48.11 -2.20 12.35
C ALA A 52 48.47 -2.69 10.93
N GLU A 53 47.72 -3.65 10.38
CA GLU A 53 47.94 -4.17 9.02
C GLU A 53 47.80 -3.08 7.95
N LYS A 54 46.79 -2.20 8.10
CA LYS A 54 46.56 -1.06 7.19
C LYS A 54 47.65 0.03 7.30
N GLN A 55 48.33 0.13 8.44
CA GLN A 55 49.52 0.98 8.61
C GLN A 55 50.76 0.33 7.99
N ALA A 56 50.99 -0.96 8.20
CA ALA A 56 52.10 -1.71 7.60
C ALA A 56 52.06 -1.66 6.06
N LYS A 57 50.90 -1.89 5.45
CA LYS A 57 50.70 -1.77 3.99
C LYS A 57 50.92 -0.35 3.46
N ARG A 58 50.74 0.69 4.29
CA ARG A 58 51.10 2.09 3.95
C ARG A 58 52.60 2.41 4.12
N ALA A 59 53.33 1.63 4.90
CA ALA A 59 54.79 1.75 5.02
C ALA A 59 55.50 1.08 3.84
N GLN A 60 55.11 -0.15 3.48
CA GLN A 60 55.69 -0.89 2.34
C GLN A 60 55.47 -0.18 0.99
N ALA A 61 54.37 0.55 0.83
CA ALA A 61 54.09 1.37 -0.36
C ALA A 61 55.01 2.60 -0.54
N LYS A 62 56.00 2.82 0.35
CA LYS A 62 56.98 3.91 0.27
C LYS A 62 58.43 3.46 0.02
N SER A 63 58.70 2.17 -0.12
CA SER A 63 60.07 1.62 -0.20
C SER A 63 60.46 1.06 -1.57
N VAL A 64 59.85 1.52 -2.66
CA VAL A 64 60.18 1.12 -4.04
C VAL A 64 60.16 2.34 -4.97
N GLY A 65 61.33 2.82 -5.40
CA GLY A 65 61.45 3.87 -6.42
C GLY A 65 62.73 4.71 -6.35
N GLY A 66 63.52 4.70 -7.43
CA GLY A 66 64.72 5.53 -7.67
C GLY A 66 65.72 4.85 -8.62
N PRO A 67 66.80 5.52 -9.08
CA PRO A 67 67.21 6.91 -8.83
C PRO A 67 67.52 7.72 -10.13
N SER A 68 68.30 8.82 -9.99
CA SER A 68 68.90 9.70 -11.04
C SER A 68 67.98 10.83 -11.62
N ASN A 69 68.44 12.08 -11.88
CA ASN A 69 69.68 12.77 -11.46
C ASN A 69 69.55 14.32 -11.38
N GLN A 70 70.44 14.97 -10.60
CA GLN A 70 70.94 16.38 -10.64
C GLN A 70 69.99 17.61 -10.81
N GLN A 71 69.71 18.30 -9.68
CA GLN A 71 70.25 19.64 -9.25
C GLN A 71 70.68 20.75 -10.26
N PRO A 72 70.88 22.03 -9.83
CA PRO A 72 70.65 22.67 -8.50
C PRO A 72 69.95 24.06 -8.50
N GLY A 73 69.62 24.58 -7.30
CA GLY A 73 69.28 26.00 -7.07
C GLY A 73 69.06 26.31 -5.57
N PRO A 74 69.78 27.26 -4.93
CA PRO A 74 69.71 27.51 -3.48
C PRO A 74 68.67 28.57 -3.07
N ALA A 75 68.34 28.61 -1.78
CA ALA A 75 67.30 29.46 -1.18
C ALA A 75 67.84 30.77 -0.57
N LYS A 76 66.94 31.71 -0.25
CA LYS A 76 66.90 32.37 1.07
C LYS A 76 65.61 33.15 1.38
N ASP A 77 65.36 33.30 2.69
CA ASP A 77 64.71 34.36 3.49
C ASP A 77 63.87 35.46 2.80
N GLY A 78 62.73 35.93 3.34
CA GLY A 78 62.06 35.58 4.60
C GLY A 78 61.05 36.66 5.06
N GLN A 79 60.52 36.52 6.29
CA GLN A 79 59.59 37.44 7.01
C GLN A 79 58.15 37.51 6.41
N ARG A 80 57.01 37.40 7.13
CA ARG A 80 56.52 37.75 8.50
C ARG A 80 55.72 39.07 8.54
N GLN A 81 54.38 38.96 8.54
CA GLN A 81 53.37 39.63 9.39
C GLN A 81 51.99 39.03 8.98
N GLN A 82 51.02 38.68 9.86
CA GLN A 82 50.31 39.43 10.92
C GLN A 82 49.52 40.63 10.36
N LYS A 83 48.24 40.88 10.70
CA LYS A 83 47.31 40.20 11.64
C LYS A 83 45.83 40.53 11.28
N ASP A 84 44.89 39.98 12.06
CA ASP A 84 43.58 40.54 12.50
C ASP A 84 43.01 41.86 11.91
N SER A 85 41.68 42.09 11.77
CA SER A 85 40.48 41.25 11.95
C SER A 85 39.18 42.04 11.59
N LYS A 86 38.01 41.36 11.60
CA LYS A 86 36.63 41.86 11.87
C LYS A 86 35.89 42.80 10.86
N GLN A 87 34.66 42.36 10.50
CA GLN A 87 33.34 43.02 10.69
C GLN A 87 33.22 44.57 10.52
N THR A 88 32.25 45.18 9.80
CA THR A 88 30.80 44.86 9.63
C THR A 88 30.12 45.48 8.37
N SER A 89 28.92 44.96 8.03
CA SER A 89 27.67 45.67 7.60
C SER A 89 27.52 46.43 6.26
N LYS A 90 26.44 46.04 5.55
CA LYS A 90 25.33 46.83 4.93
C LYS A 90 25.24 47.09 3.39
N ASP A 91 24.02 46.76 2.92
CA ASP A 91 23.13 47.43 1.93
C ASP A 91 23.45 47.55 0.41
N ASP A 92 22.87 46.59 -0.33
CA ASP A 92 21.94 46.78 -1.47
C ASP A 92 22.44 46.97 -2.95
N LYS A 93 21.56 46.57 -3.88
CA LYS A 93 21.46 46.84 -5.34
C LYS A 93 22.37 46.13 -6.36
N SER A 94 21.89 44.92 -6.72
CA SER A 94 21.39 44.59 -8.07
C SER A 94 22.30 44.03 -9.21
N ARG A 95 21.83 42.89 -9.74
CA ARG A 95 21.88 42.42 -11.15
C ARG A 95 23.21 41.86 -11.71
N PRO A 96 23.18 41.02 -12.78
CA PRO A 96 23.53 39.61 -12.57
C PRO A 96 24.77 39.10 -13.34
N LEU A 97 25.33 37.99 -12.85
CA LEU A 97 26.44 37.28 -13.49
C LEU A 97 26.00 36.43 -14.70
N ALA A 98 26.88 36.31 -15.70
CA ALA A 98 26.55 35.81 -17.03
C ALA A 98 26.54 34.27 -17.17
N LEU A 99 25.69 33.77 -18.07
CA LEU A 99 25.68 32.35 -18.46
C LEU A 99 26.93 31.97 -19.28
N ARG A 100 27.53 30.83 -18.93
CA ARG A 100 28.73 30.28 -19.56
C ARG A 100 28.41 29.55 -20.87
N ARG A 101 28.39 30.27 -22.00
CA ARG A 101 28.32 29.67 -23.35
C ARG A 101 29.52 28.74 -23.62
N ARG A 102 29.30 27.65 -24.35
CA ARG A 102 30.34 26.83 -25.03
C ARG A 102 30.13 26.87 -26.55
N PRO A 103 31.15 26.55 -27.38
CA PRO A 103 31.19 27.00 -28.77
C PRO A 103 30.34 26.20 -29.76
N SER A 104 30.01 26.86 -30.87
CA SER A 104 29.33 26.31 -32.04
C SER A 104 30.32 25.72 -33.07
N GLN A 105 29.87 24.73 -33.85
CA GLN A 105 30.38 24.43 -35.18
C GLN A 105 29.21 24.37 -36.20
N PRO A 106 29.46 24.54 -37.51
CA PRO A 106 28.44 25.01 -38.45
C PRO A 106 27.61 23.91 -39.11
N ASN A 107 26.35 24.23 -39.43
CA ASN A 107 25.48 23.43 -40.30
C ASN A 107 25.71 23.77 -41.78
N THR A 108 25.73 22.75 -42.63
CA THR A 108 25.36 22.88 -44.05
C THR A 108 23.85 22.62 -44.22
N PRO A 109 23.13 23.35 -45.09
CA PRO A 109 21.69 23.20 -45.24
C PRO A 109 21.32 22.13 -46.27
N THR A 110 20.48 21.17 -45.89
CA THR A 110 19.69 20.35 -46.81
C THR A 110 18.20 20.63 -46.59
N ALA A 111 17.48 20.95 -47.66
CA ALA A 111 16.07 21.28 -47.56
C ALA A 111 15.21 20.03 -47.30
N LYS A 112 14.11 20.21 -46.56
CA LYS A 112 13.00 19.26 -46.49
C LYS A 112 11.68 19.99 -46.65
N GLU A 113 10.74 19.33 -47.31
CA GLU A 113 9.41 19.85 -47.64
C GLU A 113 8.51 19.93 -46.39
N PRO A 114 7.45 20.77 -46.41
CA PRO A 114 6.60 20.97 -45.25
C PRO A 114 5.59 19.81 -45.07
N GLU A 115 5.92 18.85 -44.20
CA GLU A 115 4.95 17.85 -43.76
C GLU A 115 3.74 18.52 -43.08
N LYS A 116 2.55 17.94 -43.29
CA LYS A 116 1.28 18.48 -42.79
C LYS A 116 1.29 18.54 -41.27
N LYS A 117 1.02 19.74 -40.72
CA LYS A 117 0.81 19.92 -39.28
C LYS A 117 -0.25 18.96 -38.77
N SER A 118 0.17 18.02 -37.92
CA SER A 118 -0.72 17.19 -37.10
C SER A 118 -1.59 18.09 -36.21
N LYS A 119 -2.73 17.54 -35.77
CA LYS A 119 -3.72 18.30 -34.98
C LYS A 119 -3.05 18.89 -33.73
N LYS A 120 -3.39 20.14 -33.39
CA LYS A 120 -3.04 20.74 -32.09
C LYS A 120 -3.40 19.77 -30.98
N GLU A 121 -2.43 19.46 -30.13
CA GLU A 121 -2.70 18.88 -28.82
C GLU A 121 -3.63 19.84 -28.08
N LYS A 122 -4.75 19.33 -27.52
CA LYS A 122 -5.53 20.13 -26.58
C LYS A 122 -4.67 20.25 -25.32
N GLU A 123 -4.39 21.48 -24.88
CA GLU A 123 -3.82 21.70 -23.54
C GLU A 123 -4.69 20.96 -22.51
N PRO A 124 -4.10 20.29 -21.51
CA PRO A 124 -4.88 19.61 -20.49
C PRO A 124 -5.73 20.64 -19.76
N LYS A 125 -7.06 20.55 -19.93
CA LYS A 125 -8.04 21.34 -19.16
C LYS A 125 -7.67 21.22 -17.69
N GLN A 126 -7.47 22.35 -17.02
CA GLN A 126 -6.86 22.40 -15.68
C GLN A 126 -7.56 21.42 -14.72
N THR A 127 -6.91 20.29 -14.43
CA THR A 127 -7.42 19.29 -13.50
C THR A 127 -7.44 19.91 -12.11
N GLY A 128 -8.58 19.80 -11.44
CA GLY A 128 -9.01 20.72 -10.40
C GLY A 128 -8.01 20.97 -9.27
N LEU A 129 -8.09 22.19 -8.71
CA LEU A 129 -7.34 22.65 -7.54
C LEU A 129 -7.22 21.54 -6.48
N PHE A 130 -6.03 21.39 -5.92
CA PHE A 130 -5.61 20.37 -4.95
C PHE A 130 -5.50 18.91 -5.43
N PHE A 131 -6.06 18.50 -6.58
CA PHE A 131 -6.07 17.09 -7.00
C PHE A 131 -5.28 16.77 -8.29
N GLY A 132 -4.75 17.79 -8.99
CA GLY A 132 -4.02 17.62 -10.25
C GLY A 132 -2.87 16.60 -10.25
N HIS A 133 -2.21 16.38 -9.10
CA HIS A 133 -1.14 15.38 -8.96
C HIS A 133 -1.63 13.93 -9.11
N LEU A 134 -2.91 13.65 -8.86
CA LEU A 134 -3.49 12.30 -9.03
C LEU A 134 -3.74 11.93 -10.51
N TYR A 135 -3.72 12.92 -11.42
CA TYR A 135 -3.92 12.73 -12.86
C TYR A 135 -2.59 12.55 -13.63
N SER A 136 -1.48 12.32 -12.94
CA SER A 136 -0.12 12.27 -13.50
C SER A 136 0.20 11.03 -14.36
N GLN A 137 -0.77 10.16 -14.62
CA GLN A 137 -0.64 8.97 -15.46
C GLN A 137 -1.91 8.79 -16.33
N PRO A 138 -1.80 8.65 -17.66
CA PRO A 138 -2.95 8.33 -18.50
C PRO A 138 -3.39 6.88 -18.25
N LYS A 139 -4.68 6.66 -18.03
CA LYS A 139 -5.23 5.32 -17.79
C LYS A 139 -5.37 4.54 -19.11
N GLN A 140 -4.78 3.36 -19.20
CA GLN A 140 -5.04 2.44 -20.31
C GLN A 140 -6.32 1.64 -20.07
N GLN A 141 -7.44 2.17 -20.57
CA GLN A 141 -8.75 1.48 -20.61
C GLN A 141 -8.89 0.50 -21.79
N SER A 142 -7.91 0.46 -22.71
CA SER A 142 -7.91 -0.35 -23.93
C SER A 142 -6.57 -1.04 -24.13
N LEU A 143 -6.59 -2.18 -24.83
CA LEU A 143 -5.41 -2.97 -25.20
C LEU A 143 -4.53 -2.28 -26.27
N VAL A 144 -5.05 -1.24 -26.93
CA VAL A 144 -4.33 -0.48 -27.96
C VAL A 144 -3.14 0.25 -27.33
N GLY A 145 -1.92 -0.15 -27.72
CA GLY A 145 -0.67 0.41 -27.20
C GLY A 145 -0.06 -0.32 -26.01
N ALA A 146 -0.51 -1.54 -25.68
CA ALA A 146 0.24 -2.43 -24.79
C ALA A 146 1.56 -2.88 -25.45
N SER A 147 2.62 -3.13 -24.67
CA SER A 147 3.86 -3.71 -25.23
C SER A 147 3.67 -5.17 -25.61
N LYS A 148 4.42 -5.62 -26.62
CA LYS A 148 4.49 -7.03 -27.04
C LYS A 148 5.07 -7.95 -25.94
N ASP A 149 5.75 -7.38 -24.96
CA ASP A 149 6.35 -8.10 -23.82
C ASP A 149 5.33 -8.40 -22.70
N VAL A 150 4.11 -7.86 -22.79
CA VAL A 150 3.06 -8.07 -21.77
C VAL A 150 2.33 -9.40 -22.03
N HIS A 151 2.31 -10.27 -21.02
CA HIS A 151 1.72 -11.60 -21.14
C HIS A 151 0.19 -11.54 -21.32
N PRO A 152 -0.44 -12.39 -22.17
CA PRO A 152 -1.89 -12.30 -22.42
C PRO A 152 -2.79 -12.39 -21.18
N ALA A 153 -2.41 -13.16 -20.17
CA ALA A 153 -3.14 -13.21 -18.90
C ALA A 153 -3.05 -11.89 -18.10
N VAL A 154 -1.94 -11.15 -18.24
CA VAL A 154 -1.76 -9.81 -17.65
C VAL A 154 -2.58 -8.76 -18.41
N LEU A 155 -2.69 -8.87 -19.73
CA LEU A 155 -3.59 -8.04 -20.55
C LEU A 155 -5.05 -8.19 -20.12
N ALA A 156 -5.52 -9.44 -19.96
CA ALA A 156 -6.86 -9.73 -19.48
C ALA A 156 -7.12 -9.20 -18.06
N LEU A 157 -6.16 -9.38 -17.14
CA LEU A 157 -6.25 -8.88 -15.77
C LEU A 157 -6.26 -7.34 -15.70
N GLY A 158 -5.46 -6.66 -16.53
CA GLY A 158 -5.47 -5.20 -16.63
C GLY A 158 -6.84 -4.66 -17.03
N LEU A 159 -7.50 -5.29 -18.02
CA LEU A 159 -8.85 -4.96 -18.43
C LEU A 159 -9.89 -5.24 -17.32
N GLN A 160 -9.75 -6.33 -16.56
CA GLN A 160 -10.60 -6.64 -15.40
C GLN A 160 -10.41 -5.65 -14.22
N TYR A 161 -9.24 -5.01 -14.11
CA TYR A 161 -9.03 -3.91 -13.16
C TYR A 161 -9.61 -2.59 -13.64
N SER A 162 -9.41 -2.22 -14.92
CA SER A 162 -9.89 -0.94 -15.48
C SER A 162 -11.40 -0.88 -15.63
N SER A 163 -12.06 -2.02 -15.84
CA SER A 163 -13.52 -2.18 -15.86
C SER A 163 -14.14 -2.41 -14.46
N TYR A 164 -13.34 -2.34 -13.40
CA TYR A 164 -13.73 -2.60 -12.00
C TYR A 164 -14.31 -4.00 -11.70
N ALA A 165 -14.30 -4.94 -12.66
CA ALA A 165 -14.76 -6.31 -12.47
C ALA A 165 -14.07 -7.02 -11.28
N ILE A 166 -12.80 -6.69 -11.01
CA ILE A 166 -12.08 -7.11 -9.80
C ILE A 166 -11.74 -5.87 -8.95
N CYS A 167 -12.62 -5.54 -8.00
CA CYS A 167 -12.56 -4.25 -7.28
C CYS A 167 -11.95 -4.30 -5.86
N GLY A 168 -12.00 -5.45 -5.18
CA GLY A 168 -11.56 -5.60 -3.78
C GLY A 168 -10.04 -5.70 -3.62
N SER A 169 -9.47 -5.05 -2.59
CA SER A 169 -8.00 -4.99 -2.37
C SER A 169 -7.35 -6.38 -2.24
N THR A 170 -7.99 -7.32 -1.53
CA THR A 170 -7.51 -8.71 -1.42
C THR A 170 -7.66 -9.46 -2.75
N ALA A 171 -8.83 -9.37 -3.40
CA ALA A 171 -9.11 -10.05 -4.67
C ALA A 171 -8.15 -9.61 -5.78
N ARG A 172 -7.88 -8.30 -5.92
CA ARG A 172 -6.88 -7.78 -6.87
C ARG A 172 -5.51 -8.42 -6.64
N MET A 173 -5.03 -8.47 -5.39
CA MET A 173 -3.74 -9.09 -5.04
C MET A 173 -3.70 -10.59 -5.38
N VAL A 174 -4.75 -11.35 -5.05
CA VAL A 174 -4.80 -12.79 -5.34
C VAL A 174 -4.82 -13.05 -6.85
N SER A 175 -5.64 -12.34 -7.63
CA SER A 175 -5.67 -12.48 -9.09
C SER A 175 -4.34 -12.08 -9.75
N MET A 176 -3.65 -11.06 -9.22
CA MET A 176 -2.30 -10.68 -9.67
C MET A 176 -1.30 -11.81 -9.44
N LEU A 177 -1.29 -12.42 -8.25
CA LEU A 177 -0.39 -13.51 -7.91
C LEU A 177 -0.68 -14.77 -8.75
N LEU A 178 -1.94 -15.15 -8.91
CA LEU A 178 -2.34 -16.28 -9.78
C LEU A 178 -1.92 -16.07 -11.24
N VAL A 179 -2.05 -14.85 -11.78
CA VAL A 179 -1.54 -14.52 -13.12
C VAL A 179 0.00 -14.56 -13.14
N PHE A 180 0.68 -14.06 -12.09
CA PHE A 180 2.15 -14.13 -12.01
C PHE A 180 2.68 -15.58 -11.96
N LYS A 181 1.94 -16.55 -11.42
CA LYS A 181 2.28 -17.99 -11.57
C LYS A 181 2.40 -18.36 -13.05
N THR A 182 1.36 -18.09 -13.86
CA THR A 182 1.37 -18.39 -15.30
C THR A 182 2.45 -17.63 -16.08
N VAL A 183 2.82 -16.42 -15.63
CA VAL A 183 3.94 -15.65 -16.20
C VAL A 183 5.28 -16.29 -15.87
N ILE A 184 5.50 -16.73 -14.63
CA ILE A 184 6.74 -17.41 -14.18
C ILE A 184 6.90 -18.79 -14.84
N GLU A 185 5.78 -19.49 -15.06
CA GLU A 185 5.72 -20.77 -15.76
C GLU A 185 6.09 -20.62 -17.25
N ALA A 186 5.51 -19.62 -17.94
CA ALA A 186 5.77 -19.34 -19.36
C ALA A 186 7.11 -18.64 -19.65
N TYR A 187 7.75 -18.06 -18.63
CA TYR A 187 9.07 -17.41 -18.73
C TYR A 187 10.17 -18.41 -19.16
N GLN A 188 11.23 -17.91 -19.80
CA GLN A 188 12.47 -18.64 -20.06
C GLN A 188 13.68 -17.69 -19.87
N THR A 189 14.76 -18.13 -19.23
CA THR A 189 15.94 -17.26 -19.05
C THR A 189 16.76 -17.14 -20.34
N PRO A 190 17.02 -15.92 -20.85
CA PRO A 190 17.85 -15.73 -22.02
C PRO A 190 19.32 -16.06 -21.71
N PRO A 191 20.08 -16.62 -22.68
CA PRO A 191 21.44 -17.09 -22.46
C PRO A 191 22.36 -15.98 -21.90
N GLY A 192 23.24 -16.35 -20.98
CA GLY A 192 24.17 -15.44 -20.32
C GLY A 192 23.59 -14.60 -19.17
N ASN A 193 22.33 -14.81 -18.79
CA ASN A 193 21.70 -14.15 -17.63
C ASN A 193 21.36 -15.15 -16.52
N SER A 194 21.28 -14.67 -15.27
CA SER A 194 20.67 -15.41 -14.16
C SER A 194 19.17 -15.12 -14.06
N LEU A 195 18.39 -16.15 -13.71
CA LEU A 195 16.93 -16.07 -13.58
C LEU A 195 16.52 -14.91 -12.67
N ALA A 196 17.07 -14.85 -11.46
CA ALA A 196 16.72 -13.84 -10.44
C ALA A 196 16.82 -12.39 -10.95
N ARG A 197 17.91 -12.08 -11.68
CA ARG A 197 18.18 -10.74 -12.21
C ARG A 197 17.26 -10.38 -13.38
N HIS A 198 17.07 -11.30 -14.32
CA HIS A 198 16.31 -11.02 -15.54
C HIS A 198 14.80 -11.06 -15.30
N LEU A 199 14.30 -12.07 -14.57
CA LEU A 199 12.88 -12.21 -14.20
C LEU A 199 12.35 -10.96 -13.49
N THR A 200 13.08 -10.46 -12.48
CA THR A 200 12.67 -9.31 -11.68
C THR A 200 12.58 -8.00 -12.47
N SER A 201 13.60 -7.69 -13.26
CA SER A 201 13.76 -6.37 -13.88
C SER A 201 13.17 -6.29 -15.29
N HIS A 202 13.39 -7.33 -16.11
CA HIS A 202 13.07 -7.28 -17.54
C HIS A 202 11.77 -8.01 -17.88
N HIS A 203 11.39 -9.05 -17.12
CA HIS A 203 10.15 -9.79 -17.41
C HIS A 203 8.94 -9.33 -16.58
N LEU A 204 9.05 -9.32 -15.25
CA LEU A 204 7.97 -8.89 -14.34
C LEU A 204 7.78 -7.37 -14.31
N GLY A 205 8.85 -6.59 -14.51
CA GLY A 205 8.81 -5.12 -14.55
C GLY A 205 7.73 -4.56 -15.50
N PRO A 206 7.76 -4.91 -16.80
CA PRO A 206 6.73 -4.54 -17.76
C PRO A 206 5.30 -4.96 -17.37
N GLN A 207 5.11 -6.17 -16.79
CA GLN A 207 3.78 -6.63 -16.35
C GLN A 207 3.21 -5.73 -15.25
N ILE A 208 4.05 -5.39 -14.26
CA ILE A 208 3.67 -4.56 -13.11
C ILE A 208 3.32 -3.13 -13.56
N GLU A 209 4.10 -2.58 -14.48
CA GLU A 209 3.87 -1.22 -15.00
C GLU A 209 2.62 -1.14 -15.88
N PHE A 210 2.31 -2.17 -16.67
CA PHE A 210 1.04 -2.27 -17.40
C PHE A 210 -0.17 -2.40 -16.47
N LEU A 211 -0.10 -3.26 -15.43
CA LEU A 211 -1.20 -3.35 -14.45
C LEU A 211 -1.43 -2.00 -13.74
N LYS A 212 -0.35 -1.24 -13.51
CA LYS A 212 -0.36 0.11 -12.93
C LYS A 212 -0.92 1.18 -13.88
N SER A 213 -0.69 1.09 -15.20
CA SER A 213 -1.28 2.00 -16.20
C SER A 213 -2.78 1.73 -16.43
N CYS A 214 -3.22 0.47 -16.33
CA CYS A 214 -4.66 0.14 -16.31
C CYS A 214 -5.35 0.66 -15.05
N ARG A 215 -4.75 0.45 -13.86
CA ARG A 215 -5.29 0.93 -12.58
C ARG A 215 -4.21 1.03 -11.49
N PRO A 216 -4.12 2.13 -10.71
CA PRO A 216 -3.19 2.24 -9.59
C PRO A 216 -3.21 1.02 -8.67
N LEU A 217 -2.01 0.52 -8.34
CA LEU A 217 -1.84 -0.72 -7.57
C LEU A 217 -2.37 -0.54 -6.13
N SER A 218 -3.09 -1.53 -5.61
CA SER A 218 -3.50 -1.50 -4.20
C SER A 218 -2.30 -1.66 -3.26
N THR A 219 -2.49 -1.31 -1.99
CA THR A 219 -1.42 -1.48 -0.98
C THR A 219 -1.02 -2.96 -0.84
N SER A 220 -1.99 -3.87 -0.85
CA SER A 220 -1.79 -5.32 -0.85
C SER A 220 -0.99 -5.81 -2.07
N MET A 221 -1.34 -5.38 -3.29
CA MET A 221 -0.57 -5.68 -4.51
C MET A 221 0.86 -5.17 -4.39
N GLY A 222 1.06 -3.93 -3.94
CA GLY A 222 2.38 -3.34 -3.75
C GLY A 222 3.23 -4.05 -2.71
N ASN A 223 2.61 -4.63 -1.67
CA ASN A 223 3.28 -5.44 -0.65
C ASN A 223 3.66 -6.82 -1.20
N ALA A 224 2.72 -7.53 -1.86
CA ALA A 224 2.99 -8.82 -2.49
C ALA A 224 4.06 -8.72 -3.61
N ILE A 225 4.10 -7.63 -4.37
CA ILE A 225 5.16 -7.36 -5.36
C ILE A 225 6.55 -7.22 -4.71
N ARG A 226 6.65 -6.64 -3.50
CA ARG A 226 7.92 -6.56 -2.77
C ARG A 226 8.34 -7.94 -2.28
N TRP A 227 7.46 -8.62 -1.52
CA TRP A 227 7.66 -9.99 -1.05
C TRP A 227 8.12 -10.95 -2.17
N LEU A 228 7.45 -10.96 -3.32
CA LEU A 228 7.81 -11.83 -4.45
C LEU A 228 9.21 -11.50 -5.01
N LYS A 229 9.58 -10.22 -5.11
CA LYS A 229 10.93 -9.81 -5.52
C LYS A 229 11.98 -10.20 -4.49
N ASP A 230 11.67 -10.08 -3.20
CA ASP A 230 12.56 -10.43 -2.10
C ASP A 230 12.81 -11.95 -2.02
N ILE A 231 11.86 -12.80 -2.48
CA ILE A 231 12.10 -14.23 -2.71
C ILE A 231 12.95 -14.46 -3.97
N ILE A 232 12.59 -13.86 -5.11
CA ILE A 232 13.34 -14.05 -6.38
C ILE A 232 14.83 -13.68 -6.22
N ILE A 233 15.15 -12.67 -5.41
CA ILE A 233 16.53 -12.25 -5.11
C ILE A 233 17.30 -13.27 -4.25
N LYS A 234 16.62 -14.13 -3.48
CA LYS A 234 17.21 -15.15 -2.58
C LYS A 234 17.50 -16.49 -3.26
N ILE A 235 17.06 -16.69 -4.51
CA ILE A 235 17.29 -17.93 -5.27
C ILE A 235 18.79 -18.14 -5.50
N ASP A 236 19.30 -19.32 -5.17
CA ASP A 236 20.67 -19.72 -5.45
C ASP A 236 20.91 -19.79 -6.98
N PRO A 237 21.92 -19.08 -7.53
CA PRO A 237 22.31 -19.21 -8.94
C PRO A 237 22.66 -20.64 -9.40
N SER A 238 22.87 -21.56 -8.46
CA SER A 238 23.15 -22.99 -8.70
C SER A 238 21.89 -23.81 -8.97
N THR A 239 20.69 -23.33 -8.60
CA THR A 239 19.43 -24.07 -8.75
C THR A 239 18.97 -24.12 -10.21
N PRO A 240 18.56 -25.30 -10.74
CA PRO A 240 18.01 -25.41 -12.10
C PRO A 240 16.76 -24.53 -12.31
N GLU A 241 16.61 -23.94 -13.49
CA GLU A 241 15.49 -23.02 -13.79
C GLU A 241 14.10 -23.63 -13.53
N ASN A 242 13.89 -24.89 -13.91
CA ASN A 242 12.59 -25.57 -13.73
C ASN A 242 12.25 -25.80 -12.24
N GLU A 243 13.28 -26.01 -11.42
CA GLU A 243 13.15 -26.18 -9.97
C GLU A 243 12.86 -24.81 -9.32
N ALA A 244 13.66 -23.80 -9.62
CA ALA A 244 13.44 -22.43 -9.15
C ALA A 244 12.05 -21.87 -9.53
N LYS A 245 11.50 -22.24 -10.71
CA LYS A 245 10.12 -21.91 -11.10
C LYS A 245 9.08 -22.65 -10.25
N ARG A 246 9.22 -23.97 -10.08
CA ARG A 246 8.31 -24.79 -9.24
C ARG A 246 8.22 -24.21 -7.84
N ASP A 247 9.37 -23.91 -7.25
CA ASP A 247 9.47 -23.44 -5.86
C ASP A 247 8.87 -22.03 -5.72
N LEU A 248 9.10 -21.12 -6.68
CA LEU A 248 8.41 -19.82 -6.74
C LEU A 248 6.89 -19.95 -6.86
N ILE A 249 6.41 -20.93 -7.64
CA ILE A 249 4.99 -21.18 -7.88
C ILE A 249 4.32 -21.75 -6.62
N GLU A 250 5.02 -22.58 -5.86
CA GLU A 250 4.57 -23.12 -4.56
C GLU A 250 4.59 -22.04 -3.45
N GLU A 251 5.64 -21.22 -3.36
CA GLU A 251 5.71 -20.07 -2.45
C GLU A 251 4.52 -19.10 -2.63
N ILE A 252 4.08 -18.88 -3.88
CA ILE A 252 2.88 -18.06 -4.16
C ILE A 252 1.60 -18.72 -3.60
N ASP A 253 1.47 -20.05 -3.70
CA ASP A 253 0.32 -20.76 -3.12
C ASP A 253 0.36 -20.80 -1.59
N ILE A 254 1.55 -20.92 -0.99
CA ILE A 254 1.75 -20.81 0.47
C ILE A 254 1.36 -19.40 0.93
N PHE A 255 1.83 -18.35 0.27
CA PHE A 255 1.49 -16.96 0.59
C PHE A 255 -0.01 -16.70 0.53
N ILE A 256 -0.72 -17.16 -0.51
CA ILE A 256 -2.18 -17.02 -0.61
C ILE A 256 -2.87 -17.85 0.49
N ARG A 257 -2.39 -19.07 0.78
CA ARG A 257 -2.96 -19.95 1.81
C ARG A 257 -2.84 -19.34 3.21
N GLU A 258 -1.68 -18.79 3.56
CA GLU A 258 -1.42 -18.24 4.89
C GLU A 258 -1.89 -16.78 5.04
N ARG A 259 -1.34 -15.86 4.22
CA ARG A 259 -1.55 -14.40 4.36
C ARG A 259 -2.92 -13.93 3.84
N VAL A 260 -3.72 -14.82 3.25
CA VAL A 260 -5.13 -14.58 2.92
C VAL A 260 -6.04 -15.64 3.55
N THR A 261 -6.00 -16.90 3.11
CA THR A 261 -7.07 -17.86 3.47
C THR A 261 -7.09 -18.24 4.95
N ALA A 262 -5.93 -18.44 5.59
CA ALA A 262 -5.85 -18.70 7.02
C ALA A 262 -6.11 -17.44 7.85
N ALA A 263 -5.55 -16.30 7.42
CA ALA A 263 -5.80 -14.99 8.04
C ALA A 263 -7.29 -14.61 8.06
N ASP A 264 -8.01 -14.81 6.94
CA ASP A 264 -9.44 -14.51 6.81
C ASP A 264 -10.27 -15.35 7.77
N ARG A 265 -9.94 -16.63 7.98
CA ARG A 265 -10.61 -17.50 8.97
C ARG A 265 -10.41 -16.97 10.39
N LEU A 266 -9.17 -16.76 10.81
CA LEU A 266 -8.85 -16.25 12.15
C LEU A 266 -9.52 -14.91 12.43
N ILE A 267 -9.58 -14.02 11.44
CA ILE A 267 -10.29 -12.73 11.55
C ILE A 267 -11.81 -12.94 11.68
N CYS A 268 -12.41 -13.85 10.90
CA CYS A 268 -13.84 -14.18 11.01
C CYS A 268 -14.19 -14.74 12.38
N ASP A 269 -13.44 -15.73 12.87
CA ASP A 269 -13.65 -16.38 14.15
C ASP A 269 -13.59 -15.34 15.29
N LEU A 270 -12.51 -14.55 15.33
CA LEU A 270 -12.30 -13.49 16.32
C LEU A 270 -13.36 -12.38 16.26
N ALA A 271 -13.74 -11.93 15.05
CA ALA A 271 -14.71 -10.87 14.87
C ALA A 271 -16.15 -11.34 15.18
N ALA A 272 -16.48 -12.60 14.86
CA ALA A 272 -17.75 -13.20 15.24
C ALA A 272 -17.92 -13.31 16.77
N THR A 273 -16.84 -13.39 17.56
CA THR A 273 -16.95 -13.27 19.04
C THR A 273 -17.50 -11.93 19.51
N LYS A 274 -17.33 -10.84 18.72
CA LYS A 274 -17.77 -9.48 19.07
C LYS A 274 -19.24 -9.21 18.75
N ILE A 275 -19.87 -10.08 17.96
CA ILE A 275 -21.31 -10.04 17.65
C ILE A 275 -22.07 -10.80 18.75
N GLN A 276 -23.08 -10.14 19.32
CA GLN A 276 -23.92 -10.62 20.42
C GLN A 276 -25.37 -10.81 19.93
N ALA A 277 -26.16 -11.57 20.70
CA ALA A 277 -27.59 -11.71 20.43
C ALA A 277 -28.31 -10.35 20.57
N GLY A 278 -29.14 -10.01 19.59
CA GLY A 278 -29.84 -8.71 19.53
C GLY A 278 -29.06 -7.56 18.89
N ASP A 279 -27.82 -7.79 18.42
CA ASP A 279 -27.03 -6.73 17.78
C ASP A 279 -27.66 -6.19 16.48
N VAL A 280 -27.34 -4.94 16.18
CA VAL A 280 -27.58 -4.30 14.89
C VAL A 280 -26.23 -3.84 14.33
N VAL A 281 -25.67 -4.65 13.42
CA VAL A 281 -24.33 -4.45 12.88
C VAL A 281 -24.39 -3.56 11.64
N LEU A 282 -23.81 -2.36 11.70
CA LEU A 282 -23.70 -1.47 10.55
C LEU A 282 -22.41 -1.77 9.76
N VAL A 283 -22.55 -1.84 8.44
CA VAL A 283 -21.45 -2.02 7.48
C VAL A 283 -21.52 -0.96 6.38
N TYR A 284 -20.38 -0.66 5.76
CA TYR A 284 -20.28 0.33 4.68
C TYR A 284 -19.73 -0.28 3.38
N ALA A 285 -20.36 0.07 2.25
CA ALA A 285 -20.07 -0.45 0.91
C ALA A 285 -20.05 -2.00 0.91
N ALA A 286 -19.05 -2.63 0.29
CA ALA A 286 -18.83 -4.08 0.40
C ALA A 286 -17.39 -4.44 0.80
N SER A 287 -17.25 -5.47 1.63
CA SER A 287 -15.97 -6.05 2.02
C SER A 287 -16.10 -7.56 2.23
N SER A 288 -15.27 -8.34 1.55
CA SER A 288 -15.34 -9.82 1.58
C SER A 288 -15.13 -10.40 2.98
N ILE A 289 -14.24 -9.81 3.78
CA ILE A 289 -13.98 -10.29 5.15
C ILE A 289 -15.14 -9.97 6.11
N VAL A 290 -15.83 -8.84 5.90
CA VAL A 290 -17.04 -8.48 6.67
C VAL A 290 -18.23 -9.36 6.25
N GLU A 291 -18.37 -9.63 4.96
CA GLU A 291 -19.34 -10.59 4.40
C GLU A 291 -19.17 -11.98 5.02
N GLN A 292 -17.96 -12.53 5.00
CA GLN A 292 -17.63 -13.83 5.60
C GLN A 292 -17.88 -13.84 7.11
N THR A 293 -17.45 -12.80 7.84
CA THR A 293 -17.65 -12.68 9.30
C THR A 293 -19.13 -12.70 9.66
N ILE A 294 -19.97 -11.96 8.92
CA ILE A 294 -21.41 -11.89 9.15
C ILE A 294 -22.08 -13.23 8.84
N VAL A 295 -21.74 -13.87 7.72
CA VAL A 295 -22.28 -15.19 7.36
C VAL A 295 -21.89 -16.25 8.39
N HIS A 296 -20.63 -16.27 8.83
CA HIS A 296 -20.13 -17.18 9.86
C HIS A 296 -20.80 -16.96 11.23
N ALA A 297 -20.99 -15.69 11.64
CA ALA A 297 -21.71 -15.36 12.87
C ALA A 297 -23.20 -15.78 12.82
N HIS A 298 -23.83 -15.71 11.65
CA HIS A 298 -25.20 -16.18 11.46
C HIS A 298 -25.29 -17.71 11.47
N GLN A 299 -24.38 -18.40 10.78
CA GLN A 299 -24.23 -19.87 10.81
C GLN A 299 -23.96 -20.39 12.24
N SER A 300 -23.33 -19.58 13.09
CA SER A 300 -23.16 -19.84 14.53
C SER A 300 -24.45 -19.67 15.37
N GLY A 301 -25.62 -19.54 14.74
CA GLY A 301 -26.92 -19.46 15.40
C GLY A 301 -27.23 -18.14 16.11
N LYS A 302 -26.42 -17.08 15.90
CA LYS A 302 -26.61 -15.80 16.58
C LYS A 302 -27.75 -14.99 15.94
N PRO A 303 -28.77 -14.55 16.70
CA PRO A 303 -29.79 -13.64 16.18
C PRO A 303 -29.27 -12.19 16.23
N PHE A 304 -29.06 -11.59 15.07
CA PHE A 304 -28.71 -10.17 14.91
C PHE A 304 -29.25 -9.65 13.58
N THR A 305 -29.26 -8.33 13.37
CA THR A 305 -29.64 -7.71 12.09
C THR A 305 -28.50 -6.87 11.52
N VAL A 306 -28.51 -6.64 10.21
CA VAL A 306 -27.44 -5.90 9.52
C VAL A 306 -27.99 -4.63 8.88
N ILE A 307 -27.25 -3.53 9.00
CA ILE A 307 -27.51 -2.28 8.27
C ILE A 307 -26.40 -2.08 7.24
N VAL A 308 -26.73 -2.18 5.96
CA VAL A 308 -25.80 -1.88 4.86
C VAL A 308 -25.99 -0.43 4.44
N VAL A 309 -24.96 0.40 4.62
CA VAL A 309 -24.91 1.77 4.11
C VAL A 309 -24.07 1.79 2.83
N ASP A 310 -24.60 2.37 1.75
CA ASP A 310 -24.00 2.34 0.42
C ASP A 310 -23.92 3.72 -0.24
N SER A 311 -23.12 3.86 -1.30
CA SER A 311 -22.84 5.16 -1.93
C SER A 311 -22.63 5.09 -3.45
N LYS A 312 -22.70 6.25 -4.09
CA LYS A 312 -22.27 6.44 -5.48
C LYS A 312 -20.73 6.35 -5.59
N PRO A 313 -20.19 5.94 -6.76
CA PRO A 313 -20.91 5.54 -7.97
C PRO A 313 -21.27 4.05 -7.99
N LEU A 314 -20.41 3.20 -7.40
CA LEU A 314 -20.40 1.76 -7.67
C LEU A 314 -21.58 1.01 -7.03
N PHE A 315 -22.16 1.54 -5.96
CA PHE A 315 -23.17 0.87 -5.14
C PHE A 315 -22.79 -0.57 -4.77
N GLU A 316 -21.57 -0.76 -4.26
CA GLU A 316 -21.03 -2.07 -3.90
C GLU A 316 -21.88 -2.75 -2.82
N GLY A 317 -22.46 -1.96 -1.90
CA GLY A 317 -23.33 -2.45 -0.84
C GLY A 317 -24.61 -3.14 -1.33
N LYS A 318 -25.15 -2.79 -2.50
CA LYS A 318 -26.29 -3.52 -3.11
C LYS A 318 -26.00 -5.00 -3.31
N GLN A 319 -24.76 -5.35 -3.68
CA GLN A 319 -24.37 -6.75 -3.86
C GLN A 319 -24.26 -7.47 -2.51
N LEU A 320 -23.64 -6.82 -1.51
CA LEU A 320 -23.53 -7.34 -0.15
C LEU A 320 -24.91 -7.57 0.48
N ALA A 321 -25.80 -6.58 0.42
CA ALA A 321 -27.15 -6.66 0.96
C ALA A 321 -27.94 -7.83 0.36
N ARG A 322 -27.87 -8.04 -0.96
CA ARG A 322 -28.50 -9.19 -1.63
C ARG A 322 -27.91 -10.52 -1.16
N LYS A 323 -26.58 -10.64 -1.08
CA LYS A 323 -25.94 -11.88 -0.60
C LYS A 323 -26.37 -12.22 0.84
N LEU A 324 -26.38 -11.24 1.73
CA LEU A 324 -26.74 -11.45 3.13
C LEU A 324 -28.22 -11.81 3.29
N ALA A 325 -29.12 -11.14 2.56
CA ALA A 325 -30.54 -11.50 2.51
C ALA A 325 -30.76 -12.93 1.97
N ASN A 326 -30.01 -13.35 0.95
CA ASN A 326 -30.05 -14.73 0.43
C ASN A 326 -29.57 -15.80 1.45
N HIS A 327 -28.85 -15.42 2.51
CA HIS A 327 -28.49 -16.30 3.62
C HIS A 327 -29.53 -16.32 4.75
N GLY A 328 -30.67 -15.63 4.60
CA GLY A 328 -31.73 -15.53 5.62
C GLY A 328 -31.51 -14.41 6.65
N ILE A 329 -30.47 -13.58 6.49
CA ILE A 329 -30.14 -12.51 7.42
C ILE A 329 -31.07 -11.31 7.19
N THR A 330 -31.64 -10.76 8.26
CA THR A 330 -32.42 -9.50 8.19
C THR A 330 -31.50 -8.32 7.88
N VAL A 331 -31.58 -7.80 6.66
CA VAL A 331 -30.81 -6.66 6.18
C VAL A 331 -31.71 -5.43 6.00
N ARG A 332 -31.28 -4.29 6.53
CA ARG A 332 -31.78 -2.95 6.14
C ARG A 332 -30.73 -2.30 5.23
N TYR A 333 -31.16 -1.60 4.18
CA TYR A 333 -30.27 -0.93 3.23
C TYR A 333 -30.54 0.59 3.23
N TYR A 334 -29.49 1.39 3.37
CA TYR A 334 -29.54 2.86 3.35
C TYR A 334 -28.50 3.41 2.37
N LEU A 335 -28.75 4.61 1.85
CA LEU A 335 -27.70 5.41 1.22
C LEU A 335 -26.94 6.22 2.28
N ILE A 336 -25.71 6.63 1.98
CA ILE A 336 -24.88 7.45 2.88
C ILE A 336 -25.55 8.78 3.30
N THR A 337 -26.49 9.31 2.52
CA THR A 337 -27.33 10.47 2.91
C THR A 337 -28.25 10.18 4.10
N GLY A 338 -28.61 8.91 4.32
CA GLY A 338 -29.35 8.43 5.49
C GLY A 338 -28.47 7.89 6.63
N ALA A 339 -27.15 8.05 6.56
CA ALA A 339 -26.22 7.48 7.54
C ALA A 339 -26.50 7.91 8.99
N SER A 340 -27.03 9.12 9.20
CA SER A 340 -27.43 9.63 10.53
C SER A 340 -28.69 8.98 11.12
N HIS A 341 -29.47 8.27 10.31
CA HIS A 341 -30.53 7.36 10.80
C HIS A 341 -29.96 5.97 11.03
N ALA A 342 -29.23 5.43 10.04
CA ALA A 342 -28.58 4.13 10.11
C ALA A 342 -27.69 3.95 11.37
N VAL A 343 -26.95 5.00 11.77
CA VAL A 343 -26.12 5.00 12.98
C VAL A 343 -26.93 5.06 14.28
N LYS A 344 -28.15 5.62 14.29
CA LYS A 344 -29.01 5.62 15.49
C LYS A 344 -29.61 4.25 15.77
N ASP A 345 -29.89 3.49 14.71
CA ASP A 345 -30.46 2.15 14.79
C ASP A 345 -29.39 1.07 15.07
N ALA A 346 -28.11 1.40 14.95
CA ALA A 346 -26.98 0.47 15.04
C ALA A 346 -26.43 0.33 16.47
N THR A 347 -25.89 -0.85 16.80
CA THR A 347 -25.21 -1.12 18.08
C THR A 347 -23.69 -1.18 17.94
N LYS A 348 -23.18 -1.61 16.78
CA LYS A 348 -21.74 -1.78 16.48
C LYS A 348 -21.48 -1.52 14.98
N VAL A 349 -20.28 -1.06 14.62
CA VAL A 349 -19.90 -0.82 13.21
C VAL A 349 -18.74 -1.71 12.79
N PHE A 350 -18.90 -2.44 11.70
CA PHE A 350 -17.91 -3.35 11.13
C PHE A 350 -17.44 -2.84 9.76
N LEU A 351 -16.14 -2.53 9.64
CA LEU A 351 -15.54 -1.92 8.45
C LEU A 351 -14.46 -2.81 7.85
N GLY A 352 -14.39 -2.88 6.53
CA GLY A 352 -13.28 -3.50 5.82
C GLY A 352 -12.17 -2.49 5.52
N ALA A 353 -10.91 -2.89 5.66
CA ALA A 353 -9.77 -2.07 5.23
C ALA A 353 -9.32 -2.38 3.78
N HIS A 354 -8.95 -1.32 3.05
CA HIS A 354 -8.04 -1.45 1.90
C HIS A 354 -6.58 -1.46 2.37
N ALA A 355 -6.24 -0.61 3.35
CA ALA A 355 -4.96 -0.60 4.07
C ALA A 355 -5.09 -0.02 5.49
N MET A 356 -4.17 -0.37 6.36
CA MET A 356 -3.92 0.33 7.63
C MET A 356 -2.55 1.00 7.58
N MET A 357 -2.50 2.29 7.92
CA MET A 357 -1.28 3.10 7.91
C MET A 357 -0.53 3.01 9.23
N SER A 358 0.79 3.26 9.20
CA SER A 358 1.64 3.17 10.40
C SER A 358 1.37 4.21 11.50
N ASN A 359 0.51 5.20 11.24
CA ASN A 359 -0.05 6.12 12.25
C ASN A 359 -1.46 5.70 12.74
N GLY A 360 -1.85 4.44 12.51
CA GLY A 360 -3.15 3.88 12.91
C GLY A 360 -4.35 4.36 12.08
N ARG A 361 -4.17 5.20 11.07
CA ARG A 361 -5.26 5.61 10.18
C ARG A 361 -5.71 4.45 9.28
N LEU A 362 -7.02 4.33 9.12
CA LEU A 362 -7.64 3.41 8.15
C LEU A 362 -7.72 4.08 6.79
N TYR A 363 -7.29 3.37 5.75
CA TYR A 363 -7.53 3.71 4.35
C TYR A 363 -8.56 2.73 3.79
N SER A 364 -9.74 3.24 3.42
CA SER A 364 -10.81 2.44 2.83
C SER A 364 -11.70 3.30 1.94
N ARG A 365 -12.83 2.76 1.45
CA ARG A 365 -13.72 3.44 0.48
C ARG A 365 -14.13 4.84 0.96
N VAL A 366 -14.19 5.80 0.04
CA VAL A 366 -14.67 7.16 0.33
C VAL A 366 -16.01 7.11 1.05
N GLY A 367 -16.15 7.84 2.16
CA GLY A 367 -17.28 7.78 3.08
C GLY A 367 -17.03 6.94 4.33
N THR A 368 -15.99 6.11 4.39
CA THR A 368 -15.64 5.33 5.58
C THR A 368 -15.30 6.24 6.77
N ALA A 369 -14.62 7.36 6.53
CA ALA A 369 -14.35 8.35 7.57
C ALA A 369 -15.62 9.00 8.11
N LEU A 370 -16.59 9.30 7.23
CA LEU A 370 -17.89 9.87 7.61
C LEU A 370 -18.69 8.89 8.50
N ILE A 371 -18.77 7.61 8.12
CA ILE A 371 -19.45 6.59 8.93
C ILE A 371 -18.76 6.43 10.29
N SER A 372 -17.42 6.39 10.32
CA SER A 372 -16.64 6.26 11.56
C SER A 372 -16.82 7.46 12.50
N MET A 373 -16.85 8.68 11.95
CA MET A 373 -17.10 9.91 12.70
C MET A 373 -18.52 9.95 13.28
N LEU A 374 -19.54 9.60 12.50
CA LEU A 374 -20.92 9.52 12.99
C LEU A 374 -21.06 8.46 14.09
N ALA A 375 -20.52 7.25 13.87
CA ALA A 375 -20.52 6.17 14.84
C ALA A 375 -19.88 6.58 16.17
N HIS A 376 -18.69 7.20 16.12
CA HIS A 376 -18.01 7.72 17.29
C HIS A 376 -18.81 8.83 18.00
N SER A 377 -19.47 9.73 17.27
CA SER A 377 -20.33 10.76 17.88
C SER A 377 -21.57 10.19 18.58
N HIS A 378 -21.99 8.97 18.19
CA HIS A 378 -23.03 8.18 18.85
C HIS A 378 -22.47 7.15 19.86
N SER A 379 -21.19 7.23 20.21
CA SER A 379 -20.49 6.27 21.10
C SER A 379 -20.51 4.80 20.64
N LEU A 380 -20.76 4.52 19.36
CA LEU A 380 -20.74 3.16 18.82
C LEU A 380 -19.29 2.68 18.60
N PRO A 381 -18.98 1.41 18.93
CA PRO A 381 -17.66 0.84 18.66
C PRO A 381 -17.46 0.60 17.16
N VAL A 382 -16.40 1.21 16.61
CA VAL A 382 -15.93 1.01 15.24
C VAL A 382 -14.85 -0.07 15.23
N ILE A 383 -15.15 -1.19 14.59
CA ILE A 383 -14.31 -2.39 14.50
C ILE A 383 -13.88 -2.57 13.04
N VAL A 384 -12.57 -2.59 12.80
CA VAL A 384 -11.96 -2.72 11.47
C VAL A 384 -11.43 -4.14 11.28
N LEU A 385 -11.83 -4.81 10.20
CA LEU A 385 -11.32 -6.13 9.83
C LEU A 385 -10.22 -5.97 8.76
N CYS A 386 -8.99 -6.39 9.08
CA CYS A 386 -7.84 -6.22 8.20
C CYS A 386 -6.80 -7.33 8.37
N GLN A 387 -6.45 -7.98 7.26
CA GLN A 387 -5.29 -8.86 7.12
C GLN A 387 -3.99 -8.04 7.22
N SER A 388 -2.94 -8.56 7.87
CA SER A 388 -1.66 -7.84 8.02
C SER A 388 -0.97 -7.52 6.69
N VAL A 389 -1.23 -8.30 5.63
CA VAL A 389 -0.71 -8.08 4.26
C VAL A 389 -1.12 -6.72 3.65
N LYS A 390 -2.12 -6.05 4.24
CA LYS A 390 -2.59 -4.71 3.84
C LYS A 390 -1.97 -3.57 4.66
N PHE A 391 -1.13 -3.87 5.66
CA PHE A 391 -0.47 -2.84 6.47
C PHE A 391 0.61 -2.11 5.66
N THR A 392 0.90 -0.86 6.03
CA THR A 392 1.93 -0.08 5.32
C THR A 392 2.69 0.90 6.22
N GLU A 393 3.99 1.01 5.96
CA GLU A 393 4.87 2.08 6.47
C GLU A 393 4.43 3.49 6.02
N LYS A 394 3.62 3.59 4.96
CA LYS A 394 3.09 4.87 4.49
C LYS A 394 2.21 5.53 5.56
N VAL A 395 2.31 6.86 5.61
CA VAL A 395 1.57 7.75 6.49
C VAL A 395 0.92 8.82 5.64
N ALA A 396 -0.41 8.89 5.65
CA ALA A 396 -1.16 10.05 5.19
C ALA A 396 -1.73 10.82 6.39
N LEU A 397 -1.96 12.11 6.18
CA LEU A 397 -2.59 13.01 7.15
C LEU A 397 -4.01 13.38 6.70
N ASP A 398 -4.17 13.55 5.39
CA ASP A 398 -5.39 13.87 4.64
C ASP A 398 -5.77 12.76 3.62
N SER A 399 -6.91 12.93 2.94
CA SER A 399 -7.43 12.04 1.88
C SER A 399 -7.06 12.50 0.45
N ILE A 400 -6.10 13.40 0.28
CA ILE A 400 -5.81 14.12 -0.97
C ILE A 400 -4.47 13.69 -1.58
N VAL A 401 -3.41 13.62 -0.75
CA VAL A 401 -2.02 13.37 -1.23
C VAL A 401 -1.88 12.01 -1.90
N GLY A 402 -2.52 10.96 -1.37
CA GLY A 402 -2.48 9.61 -1.92
C GLY A 402 -3.87 9.00 -2.01
N ASN A 403 -4.48 9.05 -3.19
CA ASN A 403 -5.81 8.53 -3.46
C ASN A 403 -5.91 7.95 -4.88
N GLU A 404 -6.98 7.19 -5.17
CA GLU A 404 -7.31 6.68 -6.51
C GLU A 404 -8.50 7.49 -7.04
N VAL A 405 -8.33 8.19 -8.17
CA VAL A 405 -9.42 8.89 -8.86
C VAL A 405 -10.08 7.95 -9.86
N ALA A 406 -11.41 7.90 -9.89
CA ALA A 406 -12.22 7.21 -10.90
C ALA A 406 -12.57 8.13 -12.10
N PRO A 407 -12.93 7.58 -13.28
CA PRO A 407 -13.46 8.36 -14.39
C PRO A 407 -14.68 9.20 -13.99
N ALA A 408 -14.61 10.51 -14.20
CA ALA A 408 -15.65 11.47 -13.83
C ALA A 408 -17.05 11.15 -14.40
N GLU A 409 -17.10 10.45 -15.53
CA GLU A 409 -18.32 10.01 -16.20
C GLU A 409 -19.15 9.04 -15.33
N GLU A 410 -18.50 8.24 -14.47
CA GLU A 410 -19.14 7.23 -13.62
C GLU A 410 -19.98 7.84 -12.48
N ILE A 411 -19.89 9.16 -12.23
CA ILE A 411 -20.72 9.88 -11.25
C ILE A 411 -22.22 9.84 -11.63
N LEU A 412 -22.52 9.86 -12.94
CA LEU A 412 -23.87 9.95 -13.49
C LEU A 412 -24.26 8.64 -14.17
N SER A 413 -25.32 8.00 -13.68
CA SER A 413 -25.91 6.83 -14.32
C SER A 413 -26.62 7.21 -15.64
N GLU A 414 -26.85 6.25 -16.54
CA GLU A 414 -27.53 6.51 -17.82
C GLU A 414 -28.91 7.16 -17.68
N ALA A 415 -29.66 6.82 -16.63
CA ALA A 415 -30.92 7.49 -16.31
C ALA A 415 -30.69 8.99 -16.01
N GLU A 416 -29.74 9.30 -15.14
CA GLU A 416 -29.42 10.68 -14.76
C GLU A 416 -28.80 11.48 -15.91
N ARG A 417 -28.00 10.85 -16.78
CA ARG A 417 -27.53 11.45 -18.03
C ARG A 417 -28.72 11.81 -18.92
N ARG A 418 -29.66 10.88 -19.13
CA ARG A 418 -30.87 11.11 -19.94
C ARG A 418 -31.76 12.22 -19.36
N ASP A 419 -31.93 12.25 -18.04
CA ASP A 419 -32.76 13.26 -17.36
C ASP A 419 -32.15 14.68 -17.40
N LEU A 420 -30.85 14.79 -17.72
CA LEU A 420 -30.15 16.07 -17.96
C LEU A 420 -30.26 16.57 -19.42
N LEU A 421 -30.60 15.71 -20.40
CA LEU A 421 -30.73 16.11 -21.82
C LEU A 421 -31.68 17.30 -22.04
N PRO A 422 -32.87 17.41 -21.39
CA PRO A 422 -33.77 18.55 -21.55
C PRO A 422 -33.21 19.89 -21.02
N LEU A 423 -32.09 19.88 -20.30
CA LEU A 423 -31.42 21.08 -19.81
C LEU A 423 -30.33 21.60 -20.77
N LYS A 424 -29.91 20.81 -21.78
CA LYS A 424 -28.93 21.20 -22.81
C LYS A 424 -29.23 22.58 -23.44
N PRO A 425 -30.48 22.94 -23.81
CA PRO A 425 -30.79 24.26 -24.38
C PRO A 425 -30.66 25.44 -23.39
N ARG A 426 -30.56 25.18 -22.08
CA ARG A 426 -30.58 26.21 -21.02
C ARG A 426 -29.19 26.57 -20.47
N LEU A 427 -28.14 25.79 -20.80
CA LEU A 427 -26.86 25.83 -20.09
C LEU A 427 -25.63 26.25 -20.91
N SER A 428 -25.76 26.52 -22.22
CA SER A 428 -24.77 27.33 -22.94
C SER A 428 -25.31 27.93 -24.24
N THR A 429 -25.66 29.23 -24.22
CA THR A 429 -25.82 30.05 -25.42
C THR A 429 -24.47 30.54 -25.94
N SER A 430 -23.58 29.59 -26.25
CA SER A 430 -22.52 29.83 -27.23
C SER A 430 -23.21 30.21 -28.54
N LYS A 431 -22.84 31.36 -29.13
CA LYS A 431 -23.33 31.73 -30.45
C LYS A 431 -22.84 30.70 -31.48
N ASP A 432 -23.57 30.62 -32.59
CA ASP A 432 -23.24 29.83 -33.78
C ASP A 432 -23.50 28.32 -33.71
N ASP A 433 -24.69 27.94 -33.24
CA ASP A 433 -25.37 26.77 -33.83
C ASP A 433 -26.83 27.10 -34.17
N LYS A 434 -27.17 27.03 -35.46
CA LYS A 434 -28.45 27.51 -36.01
C LYS A 434 -29.04 26.56 -37.06
N SER A 435 -28.75 25.26 -36.96
CA SER A 435 -29.38 24.24 -37.82
C SER A 435 -29.23 22.80 -37.31
N SER A 436 -30.31 22.22 -36.78
CA SER A 436 -30.63 20.78 -36.89
C SER A 436 -32.05 20.49 -36.37
N PRO A 437 -32.76 19.45 -36.88
CA PRO A 437 -34.16 19.18 -36.56
C PRO A 437 -34.37 18.44 -35.22
N GLU A 438 -35.62 18.41 -34.75
CA GLU A 438 -35.99 17.98 -33.38
C GLU A 438 -36.04 16.45 -33.17
N ASP A 439 -36.05 15.65 -34.24
CA ASP A 439 -36.22 14.18 -34.20
C ASP A 439 -34.90 13.38 -34.37
N ALA A 440 -33.89 13.67 -33.56
CA ALA A 440 -32.68 12.85 -33.44
C ALA A 440 -32.67 12.09 -32.09
N PRO A 441 -32.33 10.79 -32.04
CA PRO A 441 -32.17 10.07 -30.78
C PRO A 441 -31.01 10.70 -30.00
N THR A 442 -31.34 11.33 -28.88
CA THR A 442 -30.39 12.13 -28.09
C THR A 442 -29.48 11.24 -27.27
N ASP A 443 -28.31 10.96 -27.82
CA ASP A 443 -27.23 10.19 -27.18
C ASP A 443 -26.80 10.82 -25.84
N THR A 444 -26.82 10.03 -24.78
CA THR A 444 -26.41 10.45 -23.43
C THR A 444 -24.95 10.87 -23.35
N SER A 445 -24.10 10.49 -24.32
CA SER A 445 -22.72 10.97 -24.43
C SER A 445 -22.62 12.49 -24.66
N ASP A 446 -23.66 13.16 -25.19
CA ASP A 446 -23.68 14.61 -25.33
C ASP A 446 -23.66 15.35 -23.99
N VAL A 447 -24.21 14.75 -22.93
CA VAL A 447 -24.17 15.34 -21.59
C VAL A 447 -22.75 15.31 -21.03
N LEU A 448 -21.98 14.26 -21.31
CA LEU A 448 -20.57 14.16 -20.95
C LEU A 448 -19.73 15.19 -21.72
N LYS A 449 -19.94 15.34 -23.03
CA LYS A 449 -19.27 16.37 -23.87
C LYS A 449 -19.54 17.78 -23.33
N TRP A 450 -20.79 18.07 -22.98
CA TRP A 450 -21.19 19.35 -22.39
C TRP A 450 -20.51 19.60 -21.02
N ILE A 451 -20.49 18.59 -20.14
CA ILE A 451 -19.79 18.66 -18.85
C ILE A 451 -18.31 18.96 -19.06
N ASP A 452 -17.67 18.25 -19.98
CA ASP A 452 -16.24 18.41 -20.28
C ASP A 452 -15.91 19.81 -20.78
N ASP A 453 -16.67 20.34 -21.75
CA ASP A 453 -16.39 21.64 -22.38
C ASP A 453 -16.87 22.85 -21.53
N ALA A 454 -17.62 22.63 -20.45
CA ALA A 454 -17.98 23.64 -19.47
C ALA A 454 -16.77 24.07 -18.61
N LYS A 455 -16.08 25.15 -19.01
CA LYS A 455 -14.83 25.68 -18.41
C LYS A 455 -14.80 25.81 -16.87
N ASN A 456 -15.96 26.03 -16.23
CA ASN A 456 -16.08 26.26 -14.79
C ASN A 456 -16.66 25.05 -14.02
N LEU A 457 -16.88 23.91 -14.70
CA LEU A 457 -17.38 22.68 -14.12
C LEU A 457 -16.23 21.67 -14.03
N HIS A 458 -16.03 21.09 -12.85
CA HIS A 458 -15.00 20.08 -12.62
C HIS A 458 -15.61 18.91 -11.86
N HIS A 459 -15.58 17.73 -12.47
CA HIS A 459 -16.00 16.49 -11.84
C HIS A 459 -14.78 15.79 -11.22
N LEU A 460 -14.89 15.49 -9.93
CA LEU A 460 -13.88 14.76 -9.15
C LEU A 460 -14.56 13.57 -8.48
N GLN A 461 -13.92 12.40 -8.58
CA GLN A 461 -14.38 11.19 -7.93
C GLN A 461 -13.19 10.45 -7.33
N VAL A 462 -12.89 10.71 -6.06
CA VAL A 462 -11.94 9.91 -5.29
C VAL A 462 -12.62 8.64 -4.79
N LEU A 463 -11.91 7.51 -4.79
CA LEU A 463 -12.47 6.20 -4.40
C LEU A 463 -12.20 5.83 -2.94
N TYR A 464 -11.28 6.51 -2.27
CA TYR A 464 -10.87 6.21 -0.89
C TYR A 464 -10.92 7.45 0.02
N ASP A 465 -10.94 7.23 1.33
CA ASP A 465 -10.64 8.23 2.34
C ASP A 465 -9.70 7.69 3.44
N VAL A 466 -9.20 8.61 4.25
CA VAL A 466 -8.28 8.36 5.36
C VAL A 466 -8.98 8.68 6.67
N THR A 467 -9.45 7.65 7.38
CA THR A 467 -10.13 7.78 8.67
C THR A 467 -9.11 8.00 9.80
N PRO A 468 -9.20 9.08 10.59
CA PRO A 468 -8.38 9.29 11.79
C PRO A 468 -8.49 8.16 12.82
N ALA A 469 -7.36 7.73 13.37
CA ALA A 469 -7.25 6.61 14.31
C ALA A 469 -8.15 6.74 15.56
N GLN A 470 -8.44 7.97 16.00
CA GLN A 470 -9.30 8.27 17.16
C GLN A 470 -10.77 7.81 16.97
N TYR A 471 -11.21 7.60 15.73
CA TYR A 471 -12.56 7.11 15.40
C TYR A 471 -12.60 5.59 15.20
N ILE A 472 -11.54 4.86 15.59
CA ILE A 472 -11.41 3.41 15.43
C ILE A 472 -11.12 2.80 16.80
N ASN A 473 -12.03 1.99 17.32
CA ASN A 473 -11.88 1.38 18.64
C ASN A 473 -11.02 0.10 18.60
N MET A 474 -11.08 -0.64 17.48
CA MET A 474 -10.42 -1.95 17.37
C MET A 474 -10.07 -2.28 15.91
N VAL A 475 -8.90 -2.88 15.72
CA VAL A 475 -8.48 -3.53 14.47
C VAL A 475 -8.34 -5.03 14.75
N ILE A 476 -9.11 -5.86 14.05
CA ILE A 476 -9.03 -7.32 14.17
C ILE A 476 -8.20 -7.84 12.99
N THR A 477 -7.18 -8.63 13.35
CA THR A 477 -6.16 -9.20 12.47
C THR A 477 -6.00 -10.69 12.80
N GLU A 478 -5.25 -11.41 11.96
CA GLU A 478 -4.80 -12.77 12.24
C GLU A 478 -3.88 -12.86 13.49
N TYR A 479 -3.30 -11.74 13.92
CA TYR A 479 -2.53 -11.61 15.17
C TYR A 479 -3.39 -11.23 16.39
N GLY A 480 -4.73 -11.18 16.25
CA GLY A 480 -5.66 -10.85 17.33
C GLY A 480 -6.38 -9.50 17.19
N SER A 481 -7.05 -9.10 18.27
CA SER A 481 -7.71 -7.79 18.42
C SER A 481 -6.72 -6.76 18.96
N LEU A 482 -6.52 -5.65 18.23
CA LEU A 482 -5.47 -4.67 18.46
C LEU A 482 -6.03 -3.23 18.49
N PRO A 483 -5.41 -2.29 19.24
CA PRO A 483 -5.67 -0.87 19.03
C PRO A 483 -4.99 -0.39 17.72
N PRO A 484 -5.48 0.67 17.05
CA PRO A 484 -4.88 1.17 15.81
C PRO A 484 -3.40 1.58 15.93
N SER A 485 -2.97 1.98 17.14
CA SER A 485 -1.57 2.31 17.44
C SER A 485 -0.60 1.12 17.37
N SER A 486 -1.09 -0.13 17.42
CA SER A 486 -0.26 -1.34 17.31
C SER A 486 0.00 -1.80 15.87
N VAL A 487 -0.66 -1.19 14.87
CA VAL A 487 -0.45 -1.47 13.43
C VAL A 487 1.04 -1.49 13.03
N PRO A 488 1.88 -0.47 13.34
CA PRO A 488 3.30 -0.50 12.98
C PRO A 488 4.12 -1.58 13.70
N VAL A 489 3.68 -2.05 14.87
CA VAL A 489 4.35 -3.15 15.59
C VAL A 489 4.08 -4.47 14.87
N VAL A 490 2.82 -4.76 14.57
CA VAL A 490 2.44 -5.98 13.84
C VAL A 490 2.92 -5.95 12.39
N HIS A 491 3.00 -4.78 11.75
CA HIS A 491 3.59 -4.67 10.41
C HIS A 491 5.06 -5.11 10.38
N ARG A 492 5.85 -4.77 11.41
CA ARG A 492 7.24 -5.24 11.54
C ARG A 492 7.29 -6.75 11.79
N LEU A 493 6.40 -7.29 12.62
CA LEU A 493 6.32 -8.74 12.84
C LEU A 493 5.94 -9.49 11.55
N SER A 494 5.04 -8.95 10.72
CA SER A 494 4.62 -9.58 9.46
C SER A 494 5.59 -9.39 8.28
N THR A 495 6.70 -8.68 8.47
CA THR A 495 7.70 -8.39 7.42
C THR A 495 9.14 -8.75 7.78
N ASN A 496 9.42 -9.15 9.02
CA ASN A 496 10.72 -9.69 9.46
C ASN A 496 10.69 -11.22 9.65
N ILE A 497 9.62 -11.86 9.15
CA ILE A 497 9.46 -13.31 8.97
C ILE A 497 9.36 -13.54 7.45
#